data_AF-A0A832MQL2-F1
#
_entry.id   AF-A0A832MQL2-F1
#
_cell.length_a   1.000
_cell.length_b   1.000
_cell.length_c   1.000
_cell.angle_alpha   90.00
_cell.angle_beta   90.00
_cell.angle_gamma   90.00
#
_symmetry.space_group_name_H-M   'P 1'
#
loop_
_entity.id
_entity.type
_entity.pdbx_description
1 polymer ?
#
loop_
_entity_poly.entity_id
_entity_poly.type
_entity_poly.pdbx_seq_one_letter_code
_entity_poly.pdbx_strand_id
1 'polypeptide(L)'
;MKGSYLLLLKLDQRTVIKDRWILEAGLYAYVGSGMGDLLARVARHLRRDKKKHWHIDYLLAYAKLVGVIMLPSEQRLEEEISSALSKRFEGPEGFGSSDLKVKTNLYRLDDLDGFFAIVKDVFRTRLGEWSDGSAREAR
;
A
#
# COMPACT_ATOMS: atom_id res chain seq x y z
N MET A 1 1.34 17.31 3.77
CA MET A 1 0.10 16.60 3.36
C MET A 1 0.07 15.26 4.09
N LYS A 2 -1.09 14.85 4.63
CA LYS A 2 -1.26 13.56 5.32
C LYS A 2 -2.04 12.57 4.47
N GLY A 3 -2.03 11.31 4.86
CA GLY A 3 -2.91 10.30 4.30
C GLY A 3 -2.32 8.90 4.32
N SER A 4 -2.88 8.04 3.48
CA SER A 4 -2.45 6.66 3.28
C SER A 4 -1.78 6.47 1.92
N TYR A 5 -0.99 5.42 1.79
CA TYR A 5 -0.40 5.03 0.51
C TYR A 5 -0.43 3.52 0.34
N LEU A 6 -0.39 3.09 -0.93
CA LEU A 6 -0.15 1.72 -1.31
C LEU A 6 1.11 1.65 -2.16
N LEU A 7 1.99 0.70 -1.86
CA LEU A 7 3.14 0.36 -2.69
C LEU A 7 2.83 -0.92 -3.46
N LEU A 8 2.89 -0.83 -4.79
CA LEU A 8 2.79 -1.99 -5.67
C LEU A 8 4.20 -2.52 -5.92
N LEU A 9 4.40 -3.80 -5.61
CA LEU A 9 5.69 -4.46 -5.60
C LEU A 9 5.64 -5.70 -6.48
N LYS A 10 6.71 -5.93 -7.25
CA LYS A 10 6.95 -7.18 -7.95
C LYS A 10 8.11 -7.91 -7.28
N LEU A 11 7.86 -9.12 -6.82
CA LEU A 11 8.86 -10.03 -6.30
C LEU A 11 9.11 -11.13 -7.34
N ASP A 12 10.33 -11.19 -7.88
CA ASP A 12 10.63 -12.09 -9.00
C ASP A 12 10.91 -13.54 -8.55
N GLN A 13 11.22 -13.75 -7.27
CA GLN A 13 11.53 -15.07 -6.71
C GLN A 13 11.07 -15.21 -5.26
N ARG A 14 10.78 -16.44 -4.83
CA ARG A 14 10.47 -16.75 -3.44
C ARG A 14 11.57 -16.24 -2.52
N THR A 15 11.19 -15.46 -1.51
CA THR A 15 12.12 -14.75 -0.63
C THR A 15 11.67 -14.82 0.83
N VAL A 16 12.63 -14.98 1.75
CA VAL A 16 12.39 -14.89 3.19
C VAL A 16 12.73 -13.47 3.67
N ILE A 17 11.76 -12.79 4.28
CA ILE A 17 11.91 -11.44 4.82
C ILE A 17 12.05 -11.50 6.35
N LYS A 18 13.14 -10.91 6.86
CA LYS A 18 13.48 -10.86 8.30
C LYS A 18 13.40 -12.24 8.98
N ASP A 19 13.84 -13.30 8.29
CA ASP A 19 13.85 -14.67 8.79
C ASP A 19 12.49 -15.18 9.32
N ARG A 20 11.40 -14.55 8.88
CA ARG A 20 10.05 -14.79 9.40
C ARG A 20 9.01 -15.00 8.31
N TRP A 21 8.97 -14.11 7.32
CA TRP A 21 7.91 -14.14 6.31
C TRP A 21 8.44 -14.73 5.02
N ILE A 22 7.91 -15.89 4.65
CA ILE A 22 8.19 -16.53 3.37
C ILE A 22 7.18 -15.99 2.36
N LEU A 23 7.67 -15.30 1.33
CA LEU A 23 6.85 -14.73 0.26
C LEU A 23 7.16 -15.45 -1.03
N GLU A 24 6.12 -15.86 -1.76
CA GLU A 24 6.24 -16.43 -3.10
C GLU A 24 6.50 -15.34 -4.14
N ALA A 25 7.01 -15.72 -5.31
CA ALA A 25 7.10 -14.78 -6.44
C ALA A 25 5.69 -14.27 -6.82
N GLY A 26 5.59 -13.00 -7.18
CA GLY A 26 4.31 -12.40 -7.57
C GLY A 26 4.23 -10.89 -7.37
N LEU A 27 3.02 -10.37 -7.57
CA LEU A 27 2.68 -8.98 -7.30
C LEU A 27 2.14 -8.84 -5.88
N TYR A 28 2.48 -7.73 -5.23
CA TYR A 28 2.06 -7.43 -3.87
C TYR A 28 1.62 -5.98 -3.74
N ALA A 29 0.62 -5.72 -2.89
CA ALA A 29 0.28 -4.40 -2.39
C ALA A 29 0.63 -4.29 -0.91
N TYR A 30 1.43 -3.30 -0.54
CA TYR A 30 1.66 -2.92 0.85
C TYR A 30 0.88 -1.66 1.19
N VAL A 31 0.14 -1.68 2.29
CA VAL A 31 -0.64 -0.54 2.80
C VAL A 31 0.12 0.13 3.94
N GLY A 32 0.23 1.45 3.91
CA GLY A 32 0.80 2.23 4.99
C GLY A 32 0.21 3.63 5.09
N SER A 33 0.63 4.39 6.10
CA SER A 33 0.21 5.78 6.30
C SER A 33 1.38 6.74 6.55
N GLY A 34 1.14 8.00 6.19
CA GLY A 34 2.04 9.13 6.40
C GLY A 34 1.28 10.27 7.06
N MET A 35 0.90 10.10 8.34
CA MET A 35 0.09 11.07 9.09
C MET A 35 0.88 12.30 9.59
N GLY A 36 2.20 12.27 9.50
CA GLY A 36 3.03 13.47 9.62
C GLY A 36 3.26 14.12 8.26
N ASP A 37 3.76 13.32 7.31
CA ASP A 37 3.97 13.73 5.92
C ASP A 37 3.93 12.49 5.00
N LEU A 38 2.91 12.45 4.15
CA LEU A 38 2.67 11.40 3.16
C LEU A 38 3.77 11.36 2.11
N LEU A 39 4.15 12.53 1.58
CA LEU A 39 5.16 12.64 0.53
C LEU A 39 6.53 12.22 1.06
N ALA A 40 6.91 12.70 2.25
CA ALA A 40 8.19 12.33 2.86
C ALA A 40 8.25 10.83 3.18
N ARG A 41 7.12 10.22 3.59
CA ARG A 41 7.05 8.78 3.86
C ARG A 41 7.24 7.96 2.58
N VAL A 42 6.52 8.30 1.51
CA VAL A 42 6.65 7.65 0.20
C VAL A 42 8.05 7.86 -0.39
N ALA A 43 8.56 9.09 -0.37
CA ALA A 43 9.90 9.42 -0.84
C ALA A 43 10.97 8.61 -0.10
N ARG A 44 10.79 8.41 1.21
CA ARG A 44 11.67 7.53 1.98
C ARG A 44 11.65 6.10 1.45
N HIS A 45 10.50 5.53 1.09
CA HIS A 45 10.41 4.18 0.52
C HIS A 45 11.03 4.07 -0.89
N LEU A 46 11.07 5.17 -1.65
CA LEU A 46 11.69 5.21 -2.97
C LEU A 46 13.24 5.23 -2.93
N ARG A 47 13.86 5.72 -1.86
CA ARG A 47 15.34 5.74 -1.73
C ARG A 47 15.92 4.32 -1.74
N ARG A 48 17.04 4.09 -2.42
CA ARG A 48 17.72 2.79 -2.36
C ARG A 48 18.53 2.62 -1.08
N ASP A 49 19.35 3.62 -0.79
CA ASP A 49 20.18 3.64 0.42
C ASP A 49 19.44 4.32 1.57
N LYS A 50 19.20 3.55 2.64
CA LYS A 50 18.60 3.98 3.90
C LYS A 50 18.77 2.90 4.96
N LYS A 51 18.82 3.32 6.23
CA LYS A 51 18.63 2.41 7.36
C LYS A 51 17.21 1.84 7.29
N LYS A 52 17.08 0.51 7.32
CA LYS A 52 15.78 -0.18 7.32
C LYS A 52 15.11 0.01 8.69
N HIS A 53 13.87 0.51 8.70
CA HIS A 53 13.12 0.74 9.94
C HIS A 53 11.77 0.02 9.94
N TRP A 54 11.07 0.00 8.81
CA TRP A 54 9.77 -0.69 8.69
C TRP A 54 9.90 -2.01 7.97
N HIS A 55 8.97 -2.94 8.20
CA HIS A 55 8.98 -4.26 7.54
C HIS A 55 9.05 -4.15 6.01
N ILE A 56 8.38 -3.16 5.44
CA ILE A 56 8.43 -2.87 4.00
C ILE A 56 9.83 -2.48 3.50
N ASP A 57 10.67 -1.84 4.32
CA ASP A 57 12.04 -1.47 3.94
C ASP A 57 12.91 -2.73 3.70
N TYR A 58 12.58 -3.85 4.35
CA TYR A 58 13.28 -5.13 4.13
C TYR A 58 12.80 -5.81 2.84
N LEU A 59 11.50 -5.76 2.55
CA LEU A 59 10.95 -6.30 1.31
C LEU A 59 11.43 -5.51 0.07
N LEU A 60 11.50 -4.18 0.18
CA LEU A 60 12.01 -3.30 -0.89
C LEU A 60 13.47 -3.57 -1.28
N ALA A 61 14.24 -4.33 -0.49
CA ALA A 61 15.58 -4.78 -0.87
C ALA A 61 15.57 -5.93 -1.88
N TYR A 62 14.44 -6.64 -2.01
CA TYR A 62 14.28 -7.82 -2.87
C TYR A 62 13.20 -7.64 -3.94
N ALA A 63 12.22 -6.78 -3.70
CA ALA A 63 11.13 -6.51 -4.62
C ALA A 63 11.35 -5.21 -5.40
N LYS A 64 10.95 -5.22 -6.67
CA LYS A 64 10.88 -4.02 -7.50
C LYS A 64 9.61 -3.25 -7.17
N LEU A 65 9.74 -1.97 -6.81
CA LEU A 65 8.60 -1.06 -6.74
C LEU A 65 8.13 -0.75 -8.18
N VAL A 66 6.88 -1.09 -8.48
CA VAL A 66 6.28 -0.89 -9.81
C VAL A 66 5.25 0.23 -9.84
N GLY A 67 4.73 0.64 -8.68
CA GLY A 67 3.78 1.73 -8.59
C GLY A 67 3.57 2.21 -7.16
N VAL A 68 3.04 3.43 -7.04
CA VAL A 68 2.61 4.02 -5.77
C VAL A 68 1.25 4.65 -5.97
N ILE A 69 0.31 4.32 -5.08
CA ILE A 69 -0.97 5.01 -4.98
C ILE A 69 -0.91 5.85 -3.71
N MET A 70 -1.14 7.15 -3.82
CA MET A 70 -1.21 8.05 -2.68
C MET A 70 -2.66 8.50 -2.50
N LEU A 71 -3.15 8.43 -1.26
CA LEU A 71 -4.51 8.77 -0.89
C LEU A 71 -4.44 9.87 0.17
N PRO A 72 -4.33 11.15 -0.24
CA PRO A 72 -4.31 12.28 0.69
C PRO A 72 -5.58 12.31 1.54
N SER A 73 -5.43 12.38 2.86
CA SER A 73 -6.54 12.44 3.80
C SER A 73 -6.04 12.92 5.16
N GLU A 74 -6.88 13.68 5.88
CA GLU A 74 -6.64 13.97 7.30
C GLU A 74 -6.92 12.76 8.19
N GLN A 75 -7.65 11.76 7.69
CA GLN A 75 -7.93 10.50 8.38
C GLN A 75 -6.90 9.43 8.01
N ARG A 76 -6.54 8.59 8.98
CA ARG A 76 -5.69 7.41 8.74
C ARG A 76 -6.55 6.28 8.18
N LEU A 77 -6.48 6.04 6.87
CA LEU A 77 -7.28 5.00 6.17
C LEU A 77 -6.60 3.62 6.13
N GLU A 78 -5.45 3.45 6.77
CA GLU A 78 -4.63 2.24 6.69
C GLU A 78 -5.39 0.97 7.10
N GLU A 79 -6.07 0.97 8.24
CA GLU A 79 -6.84 -0.20 8.70
C GLU A 79 -8.05 -0.49 7.81
N GLU A 80 -8.71 0.55 7.31
CA GLU A 80 -9.89 0.40 6.45
C GLU A 80 -9.51 -0.23 5.10
N ILE A 81 -8.45 0.27 4.48
CA ILE A 81 -7.92 -0.27 3.21
C ILE A 81 -7.50 -1.73 3.42
N SER A 82 -6.71 -2.01 4.46
CA SER A 82 -6.26 -3.37 4.76
C SER A 82 -7.42 -4.31 5.10
N SER A 83 -8.42 -3.85 5.84
CA SER A 83 -9.63 -4.63 6.12
C SER A 83 -10.38 -4.96 4.82
N ALA A 84 -10.55 -3.98 3.92
CA ALA A 84 -11.22 -4.20 2.63
C ALA A 84 -10.45 -5.18 1.74
N LEU A 85 -9.12 -5.04 1.63
CA LEU A 85 -8.27 -5.96 0.85
C LEU A 85 -8.28 -7.38 1.42
N SER A 86 -8.29 -7.53 2.74
CA SER A 86 -8.26 -8.84 3.41
C SER A 86 -9.48 -9.72 3.11
N LYS A 87 -10.57 -9.16 2.58
CA LYS A 87 -11.75 -9.93 2.13
C LYS A 87 -11.50 -10.73 0.85
N ARG A 88 -10.47 -10.36 0.09
CA ARG A 88 -10.19 -10.92 -1.25
C ARG A 88 -8.76 -11.42 -1.41
N PHE A 89 -7.80 -10.77 -0.78
CA PHE A 89 -6.39 -11.06 -0.93
C PHE A 89 -5.80 -11.56 0.38
N GLU A 90 -4.85 -12.49 0.26
CA GLU A 90 -4.13 -13.05 1.39
C GLU A 90 -2.73 -12.45 1.53
N GLY A 91 -2.15 -12.61 2.71
CA GLY A 91 -0.85 -12.07 3.02
C GLY A 91 -0.24 -12.64 4.29
N PRO A 92 1.08 -12.44 4.49
CA PRO A 92 1.78 -12.93 5.66
C PRO A 92 1.30 -12.24 6.95
N GLU A 93 0.93 -13.03 7.95
CA GLU A 93 0.46 -12.49 9.24
C GLU A 93 1.53 -11.70 10.00
N GLY A 94 1.13 -10.58 10.58
CA GLY A 94 1.97 -9.64 11.32
C GLY A 94 2.86 -8.75 10.45
N PHE A 95 2.76 -8.83 9.12
CA PHE A 95 3.58 -7.99 8.25
C PHE A 95 3.08 -6.54 8.25
N GLY A 96 3.77 -5.70 9.03
CA GLY A 96 3.54 -4.25 9.02
C GLY A 96 2.28 -3.80 9.73
N SER A 97 1.64 -4.68 10.51
CA SER A 97 0.38 -4.45 11.22
C SER A 97 0.52 -4.46 12.75
N SER A 98 1.74 -4.26 13.28
CA SER A 98 2.04 -4.42 14.72
C SER A 98 1.16 -3.58 15.65
N ASP A 99 0.72 -2.41 15.20
CA ASP A 99 -0.13 -1.49 15.97
C ASP A 99 -1.56 -1.41 15.44
N LEU A 100 -2.00 -2.41 14.65
CA LEU A 100 -3.30 -2.40 13.97
C LEU A 100 -4.13 -3.63 14.32
N LYS A 101 -5.45 -3.51 14.09
CA LYS A 101 -6.40 -4.62 14.24
C LYS A 101 -6.43 -5.59 13.06
N VAL A 102 -5.70 -5.29 11.98
CA VAL A 102 -5.61 -6.13 10.79
C VAL A 102 -4.49 -7.16 10.91
N LYS A 103 -4.70 -8.35 10.33
CA LYS A 103 -3.71 -9.43 10.37
C LYS A 103 -2.43 -9.10 9.63
N THR A 104 -2.49 -8.23 8.62
CA THR A 104 -1.34 -7.86 7.79
C THR A 104 -1.62 -6.53 7.08
N ASN A 105 -0.55 -5.91 6.57
CA ASN A 105 -0.60 -4.78 5.66
C ASN A 105 0.03 -5.12 4.30
N LEU A 106 0.37 -6.38 4.04
CA LEU A 106 0.96 -6.82 2.77
C LEU A 106 0.08 -7.91 2.16
N TYR A 107 -0.34 -7.73 0.91
CA TYR A 107 -1.28 -8.62 0.23
C TYR A 107 -0.71 -9.09 -1.11
N ARG A 108 -0.78 -10.39 -1.41
CA ARG A 108 -0.43 -10.92 -2.74
C ARG A 108 -1.61 -10.66 -3.69
N LEU A 109 -1.30 -10.15 -4.89
CA LEU A 109 -2.28 -9.82 -5.90
C LEU A 109 -2.27 -10.86 -7.02
N ASP A 110 -3.41 -11.51 -7.21
CA ASP A 110 -3.73 -12.39 -8.34
C ASP A 110 -4.85 -11.82 -9.22
N ASP A 111 -5.55 -10.78 -8.75
CA ASP A 111 -6.49 -9.97 -9.52
C ASP A 111 -6.25 -8.47 -9.31
N LEU A 112 -5.69 -7.81 -10.33
CA LEU A 112 -5.42 -6.37 -10.31
C LEU A 112 -6.70 -5.52 -10.45
N ASP A 113 -7.68 -5.97 -11.24
CA ASP A 113 -8.92 -5.20 -11.45
C ASP A 113 -9.74 -5.16 -10.16
N GLY A 114 -9.84 -6.30 -9.48
CA GLY A 114 -10.43 -6.41 -8.15
C GLY A 114 -9.72 -5.54 -7.11
N PHE A 115 -8.38 -5.51 -7.15
CA PHE A 115 -7.60 -4.64 -6.28
C PHE A 115 -7.93 -3.16 -6.50
N PHE A 116 -7.91 -2.69 -7.76
CA PHE A 116 -8.21 -1.30 -8.06
C PHE A 116 -9.66 -0.94 -7.77
N ALA A 117 -10.62 -1.86 -7.98
CA ALA A 117 -12.02 -1.65 -7.62
C ALA A 117 -12.18 -1.39 -6.10
N ILE A 118 -11.52 -2.19 -5.25
CA ILE A 118 -11.53 -2.01 -3.79
C ILE A 118 -10.92 -0.66 -3.41
N VAL A 119 -9.76 -0.31 -3.96
CA VAL A 119 -9.08 0.97 -3.65
C VAL A 119 -9.94 2.17 -4.07
N LYS A 120 -10.57 2.11 -5.25
CA LYS A 120 -11.50 3.15 -5.73
C LYS A 120 -12.72 3.31 -4.83
N ASP A 121 -13.28 2.21 -4.34
CA ASP A 121 -14.47 2.25 -3.48
C ASP A 121 -14.17 2.88 -2.10
N VAL A 122 -13.02 2.51 -1.49
CA VAL A 122 -12.56 3.14 -0.25
C VAL A 122 -12.32 4.64 -0.45
N PHE A 123 -11.69 5.01 -1.57
CA PHE A 123 -11.44 6.42 -1.89
C PHE A 123 -12.74 7.21 -2.06
N ARG A 124 -13.68 6.71 -2.86
CA ARG A 124 -14.99 7.35 -3.11
C ARG A 124 -15.79 7.55 -1.83
N THR A 125 -15.81 6.54 -0.96
CA THR A 125 -16.57 6.59 0.31
C THR A 125 -16.02 7.61 1.29
N ARG A 126 -14.72 7.94 1.22
CA ARG A 126 -14.02 8.74 2.24
C ARG A 126 -13.63 10.14 1.81
N LEU A 127 -13.45 10.39 0.52
CA LEU A 127 -12.89 11.66 0.02
C LEU A 127 -13.83 12.45 -0.91
N GLY A 128 -15.10 12.02 -1.00
CA GLY A 128 -16.07 12.61 -1.91
C GLY A 128 -15.87 12.13 -3.36
N GLU A 129 -16.87 12.37 -4.20
CA GLU A 129 -16.84 11.91 -5.59
C GLU A 129 -15.59 12.42 -6.32
N TRP A 130 -14.86 11.48 -6.92
CA TRP A 130 -13.97 11.78 -8.03
C TRP A 130 -14.83 12.42 -9.12
N SER A 131 -14.78 13.74 -9.27
CA SER A 131 -15.24 14.37 -10.49
C SER A 131 -14.21 13.99 -11.55
N ASP A 132 -14.62 13.15 -12.51
CA ASP A 132 -13.83 12.96 -13.70
C ASP A 132 -13.56 14.35 -14.28
N GLY A 133 -12.29 14.65 -14.52
CA GLY A 133 -11.83 15.93 -15.03
C GLY A 133 -12.28 16.19 -16.48
N SER A 134 -13.55 16.02 -16.80
CA SER A 134 -14.16 16.48 -18.04
C SER A 134 -14.60 17.93 -17.90
N ALA A 135 -13.73 18.80 -18.44
CA ALA A 135 -14.04 20.07 -19.08
C ALA A 135 -14.91 21.08 -18.31
N ARG A 136 -14.24 21.99 -17.62
CA ARG A 136 -14.61 23.41 -17.66
C ARG A 136 -13.56 24.16 -18.47
N GLU A 137 -13.70 24.16 -19.79
CA GLU A 137 -13.29 25.33 -20.56
C GLU A 137 -14.23 26.46 -20.15
N ALA A 138 -13.71 27.38 -19.34
CA ALA A 138 -14.33 28.66 -19.07
C ALA A 138 -13.34 29.74 -19.50
N ARG A 139 -13.36 30.05 -20.79
CA ARG A 139 -13.15 31.39 -21.34
C ARG A 139 -14.09 31.57 -22.52
#